data_AF-A0A967H0B8-F1
#
_entry.id   AF-A0A967H0B8-F1
#
_cell.length_a   1.000
_cell.length_b   1.000
_cell.length_c   1.000
_cell.angle_alpha   90.00
_cell.angle_beta   90.00
_cell.angle_gamma   90.00
#
_symmetry.space_group_name_H-M   'P 1'
#
loop_
_entity.id
_entity.type
_entity.pdbx_description
1 polymer ?
#
loop_
_entity_poly.entity_id
_entity_poly.type
_entity_poly.pdbx_seq_one_letter_code
_entity_poly.pdbx_strand_id
1 'polypeptide(L)'
;MDGIADLDARCTEGDVEYTTVYHEVYKLESFHRIAHEPEILGMVERILGRPAMPHPQKIARLWFPQYTEHTTPAHQDFVHFQGNFQTLTCWAPVGDCPRELGGLAMLAGSHRTEKVLDHHFSLGAGALDVEMGKEERKRAWHSTDYECGDTLIFPPLTIHKALPNVTEDRLRVSLDNRYQAIGDPIAEHMLLPHLNIFNELTWEDVYRDWESEDLQYYWRKLENPVVPRDMSYLDRGFEEAVEQAKAGDPHARHYLARFVKRDPESEQARAAARVLEGDD
;
A
#
# COMPACT_ATOMS: atom_id res chain seq x y z
N MET A 1 19.28 -12.67 7.37
CA MET A 1 18.68 -12.17 8.63
C MET A 1 17.40 -12.97 8.80
N ASP A 2 17.22 -13.66 9.92
CA ASP A 2 16.14 -14.66 10.07
C ASP A 2 14.75 -14.05 10.23
N GLY A 3 14.66 -12.70 10.27
CA GLY A 3 13.41 -11.97 10.26
C GLY A 3 12.55 -12.15 11.52
N ILE A 4 13.14 -12.53 12.65
CA ILE A 4 12.41 -12.81 13.90
C ILE A 4 11.79 -11.51 14.44
N ALA A 5 10.47 -11.55 14.65
CA ALA A 5 9.64 -10.45 15.12
C ALA A 5 9.38 -10.57 16.63
N ASP A 6 9.43 -9.44 17.32
CA ASP A 6 8.88 -9.34 18.67
C ASP A 6 7.35 -9.22 18.59
N LEU A 7 6.66 -10.25 19.07
CA LEU A 7 5.20 -10.33 19.06
C LEU A 7 4.56 -9.27 19.96
N ASP A 8 5.24 -8.80 21.01
CA ASP A 8 4.69 -7.78 21.89
C ASP A 8 4.74 -6.37 21.26
N ALA A 9 5.55 -6.21 20.20
CA ALA A 9 5.70 -4.98 19.44
C ALA A 9 4.86 -4.92 18.14
N ARG A 10 3.90 -5.86 17.97
CA ARG A 10 3.05 -5.91 16.77
C ARG A 10 2.33 -4.58 16.53
N CYS A 11 2.44 -4.09 15.31
CA CYS A 11 1.76 -2.89 14.81
C CYS A 11 1.48 -3.03 13.31
N THR A 12 0.63 -2.16 12.77
CA THR A 12 0.29 -2.11 11.34
C THR A 12 0.23 -0.67 10.84
N GLU A 13 0.21 -0.50 9.52
CA GLU A 13 -0.11 0.79 8.90
C GLU A 13 -1.40 1.38 9.50
N GLY A 14 -1.33 2.64 9.93
CA GLY A 14 -2.37 3.31 10.73
C GLY A 14 -1.98 3.49 12.20
N ASP A 15 -1.06 2.66 12.72
CA ASP A 15 -0.44 2.87 14.03
C ASP A 15 0.74 3.86 13.90
N VAL A 16 0.89 4.75 14.89
CA VAL A 16 1.99 5.75 14.93
C VAL A 16 3.33 5.05 15.10
N GLU A 17 3.34 3.99 15.90
CA GLU A 17 4.50 3.14 16.20
C GLU A 17 5.03 2.47 14.93
N TYR A 18 4.14 1.98 14.06
CA TYR A 18 4.51 1.40 12.76
C TYR A 18 5.21 2.44 11.89
N THR A 19 4.64 3.65 11.79
CA THR A 19 5.15 4.72 10.93
C THR A 19 6.55 5.14 11.32
N THR A 20 6.84 5.22 12.63
CA THR A 20 8.17 5.60 13.14
C THR A 20 9.25 4.64 12.65
N VAL A 21 9.05 3.34 12.79
CA VAL A 21 10.02 2.33 12.32
C VAL A 21 10.06 2.26 10.80
N TYR A 22 8.89 2.31 10.16
CA TYR A 22 8.77 2.30 8.70
C TYR A 22 9.57 3.42 8.03
N HIS A 23 9.57 4.64 8.59
CA HIS A 23 10.29 5.77 8.01
C HIS A 23 11.81 5.66 8.14
N GLU A 24 12.34 4.91 9.10
CA GLU A 24 13.76 4.60 9.13
C GLU A 24 14.16 3.70 7.94
N VAL A 25 13.33 2.71 7.59
CA VAL A 25 13.51 1.94 6.36
C VAL A 25 13.33 2.82 5.12
N TYR A 26 12.35 3.73 5.15
CA TYR A 26 12.03 4.61 4.03
C TYR A 26 13.16 5.59 3.68
N LYS A 27 13.99 5.98 4.65
CA LYS A 27 15.14 6.87 4.44
C LYS A 27 16.33 6.18 3.80
N LEU A 28 16.36 4.85 3.72
CA LEU A 28 17.48 4.11 3.15
C LEU A 28 17.61 4.39 1.65
N GLU A 29 18.79 4.80 1.20
CA GLU A 29 19.08 5.00 -0.23
C GLU A 29 18.83 3.73 -1.05
N SER A 30 19.26 2.57 -0.54
CA SER A 30 19.07 1.27 -1.20
C SER A 30 17.60 0.92 -1.41
N PHE A 31 16.71 1.35 -0.52
CA PHE A 31 15.28 1.11 -0.62
C PHE A 31 14.64 1.88 -1.79
N HIS A 32 15.18 3.06 -2.13
CA HIS A 32 14.72 3.83 -3.30
C HIS A 32 15.42 3.40 -4.58
N ARG A 33 16.72 3.12 -4.51
CA ARG A 33 17.56 2.76 -5.65
C ARG A 33 17.12 1.47 -6.33
N ILE A 34 16.66 0.47 -5.56
CA ILE A 34 16.21 -0.83 -6.10
C ILE A 34 15.16 -0.70 -7.21
N ALA A 35 14.30 0.32 -7.15
CA ALA A 35 13.27 0.53 -8.16
C ALA A 35 13.83 1.02 -9.51
N HIS A 36 15.09 1.46 -9.54
CA HIS A 36 15.80 1.96 -10.71
C HIS A 36 16.75 0.93 -11.33
N GLU A 37 16.80 -0.30 -10.80
CA GLU A 37 17.67 -1.33 -11.38
C GLU A 37 17.31 -1.61 -12.85
N PRO A 38 18.31 -1.70 -13.75
CA PRO A 38 18.08 -1.86 -15.19
C PRO A 38 17.24 -3.09 -15.55
N GLU A 39 17.34 -4.17 -14.78
CA GLU A 39 16.59 -5.41 -14.99
C GLU A 39 15.09 -5.21 -14.77
N ILE A 40 14.72 -4.47 -13.72
CA ILE A 40 13.31 -4.18 -13.39
C ILE A 40 12.75 -3.15 -14.39
N LEU A 41 13.46 -2.04 -14.60
CA LEU A 41 13.03 -1.02 -15.56
C LEU A 41 12.92 -1.60 -16.97
N GLY A 42 13.92 -2.34 -17.43
CA GLY A 42 13.90 -2.97 -18.74
C GLY A 42 12.75 -3.97 -18.92
N MET A 43 12.34 -4.68 -17.86
CA MET A 43 11.15 -5.54 -17.91
C MET A 43 9.85 -4.71 -18.02
N VAL A 44 9.70 -3.71 -17.16
CA VAL A 44 8.54 -2.80 -17.15
C VAL A 44 8.38 -2.09 -18.50
N GLU A 45 9.46 -1.57 -19.06
CA GLU A 45 9.47 -0.89 -20.37
C GLU A 45 9.05 -1.83 -21.51
N ARG A 46 9.44 -3.11 -21.46
CA ARG A 46 8.99 -4.12 -22.44
C ARG A 46 7.50 -4.41 -22.31
N ILE A 47 6.96 -4.44 -21.10
CA ILE A 47 5.52 -4.64 -20.86
C ILE A 47 4.73 -3.42 -21.37
N LEU A 48 5.21 -2.21 -21.09
CA LEU A 48 4.56 -0.95 -21.49
C LEU A 48 4.81 -0.57 -22.95
N GLY A 49 5.87 -1.10 -23.57
CA GLY A 49 6.31 -0.75 -24.93
C GLY A 49 6.90 0.66 -25.07
N ARG A 50 7.21 1.33 -23.95
CA ARG A 50 7.63 2.74 -23.86
C ARG A 50 8.63 2.92 -22.70
N PRO A 51 9.48 3.97 -22.74
CA PRO A 51 10.28 4.37 -21.58
C PRO A 51 9.41 4.57 -20.35
N ALA A 52 9.88 4.09 -19.21
CA ALA A 52 9.13 4.07 -17.97
C ALA A 52 9.86 4.81 -16.86
N MET A 53 9.11 5.19 -15.83
CA MET A 53 9.66 5.69 -14.59
C MET A 53 9.02 4.97 -13.41
N PRO A 54 9.81 4.65 -12.36
CA PRO A 54 9.20 4.23 -11.11
C PRO A 54 8.54 5.46 -10.47
N HIS A 55 7.49 5.27 -9.69
CA HIS A 55 6.92 6.32 -8.83
C HIS A 55 7.95 6.68 -7.75
N PRO A 56 8.10 7.97 -7.39
CA PRO A 56 9.02 8.33 -6.31
C PRO A 56 8.52 7.82 -4.97
N GLN A 57 7.20 7.89 -4.72
CA GLN A 57 6.60 7.24 -3.55
C GLN A 57 6.75 5.71 -3.65
N LYS A 58 7.73 5.15 -2.94
CA LYS A 58 7.90 3.70 -2.74
C LYS A 58 7.01 3.21 -1.60
N ILE A 59 6.83 1.90 -1.48
CA ILE A 59 6.16 1.29 -0.32
C ILE A 59 6.94 0.05 0.10
N ALA A 60 7.20 -0.07 1.40
CA ALA A 60 7.59 -1.32 2.03
C ALA A 60 6.42 -1.86 2.86
N ARG A 61 6.34 -3.18 3.01
CA ARG A 61 5.39 -3.81 3.94
C ARG A 61 6.17 -4.57 4.99
N LEU A 62 6.03 -4.18 6.25
CA LEU A 62 6.60 -4.85 7.42
C LEU A 62 5.47 -5.63 8.12
N TRP A 63 5.25 -6.89 7.74
CA TRP A 63 4.06 -7.62 8.14
C TRP A 63 4.34 -8.63 9.26
N PHE A 64 3.81 -8.34 10.45
CA PHE A 64 3.97 -9.19 11.62
C PHE A 64 3.22 -10.51 11.50
N PRO A 65 3.77 -11.59 12.06
CA PRO A 65 3.07 -12.87 12.22
C PRO A 65 1.95 -12.76 13.27
N GLN A 66 0.97 -13.66 13.20
CA GLN A 66 -0.14 -13.75 14.17
C GLN A 66 -0.96 -12.46 14.33
N TYR A 67 -0.95 -11.58 13.31
CA TYR A 67 -1.69 -10.32 13.28
C TYR A 67 -2.66 -10.27 12.09
N THR A 68 -3.40 -11.37 11.92
CA THR A 68 -4.07 -11.70 10.64
C THR A 68 -5.31 -10.86 10.34
N GLU A 69 -5.97 -10.28 11.33
CA GLU A 69 -7.14 -9.41 11.14
C GLU A 69 -6.81 -8.11 10.40
N HIS A 70 -5.55 -7.70 10.38
CA HIS A 70 -5.09 -6.51 9.65
C HIS A 70 -4.53 -6.85 8.26
N THR A 71 -4.56 -8.12 7.85
CA THR A 71 -4.04 -8.55 6.54
C THR A 71 -4.70 -7.73 5.42
N THR A 72 -3.90 -7.25 4.47
CA THR A 72 -4.42 -6.44 3.35
C THR A 72 -5.60 -7.13 2.67
N PRO A 73 -6.79 -6.51 2.64
CA PRO A 73 -7.99 -7.11 2.07
C PRO A 73 -7.89 -7.25 0.55
N ALA A 74 -8.90 -7.89 -0.05
CA ALA A 74 -9.04 -7.92 -1.49
C ALA A 74 -9.28 -6.49 -2.00
N HIS A 75 -8.47 -6.01 -2.94
CA HIS A 75 -8.61 -4.65 -3.45
C HIS A 75 -8.10 -4.52 -4.89
N GLN A 76 -8.45 -3.40 -5.52
CA GLN A 76 -7.78 -2.90 -6.72
C GLN A 76 -6.84 -1.78 -6.30
N ASP A 77 -5.62 -1.86 -6.78
CA ASP A 77 -4.51 -0.99 -6.41
C ASP A 77 -4.81 0.50 -6.81
N PHE A 78 -5.60 0.71 -7.87
CA PHE A 78 -5.95 2.03 -8.40
C PHE A 78 -6.55 3.00 -7.35
N VAL A 79 -7.39 2.53 -6.42
CA VAL A 79 -8.05 3.42 -5.43
C VAL A 79 -7.03 4.11 -4.51
N HIS A 80 -5.85 3.53 -4.36
CA HIS A 80 -4.80 4.05 -3.47
C HIS A 80 -3.82 4.99 -4.18
N PHE A 81 -3.42 4.72 -5.42
CA PHE A 81 -2.40 5.52 -6.12
C PHE A 81 -2.88 6.31 -7.34
N GLN A 82 -3.93 5.87 -8.03
CA GLN A 82 -4.59 6.62 -9.10
C GLN A 82 -3.67 7.06 -10.25
N GLY A 83 -4.06 8.09 -11.00
CA GLY A 83 -3.28 8.63 -12.13
C GLY A 83 -3.56 7.91 -13.44
N ASN A 84 -3.22 6.61 -13.52
CA ASN A 84 -3.29 5.87 -14.79
C ASN A 84 -3.63 4.38 -14.60
N PHE A 85 -4.55 3.86 -15.43
CA PHE A 85 -4.91 2.43 -15.51
C PHE A 85 -3.84 1.52 -16.12
N GLN A 86 -2.75 2.07 -16.66
CA GLN A 86 -1.59 1.32 -17.16
C GLN A 86 -0.42 1.31 -16.15
N THR A 87 -0.57 1.91 -14.97
CA THR A 87 0.44 1.83 -13.91
C THR A 87 0.67 0.38 -13.49
N LEU A 88 1.91 -0.07 -13.49
CA LEU A 88 2.28 -1.42 -13.08
C LEU A 88 2.79 -1.42 -11.65
N THR A 89 2.25 -2.30 -10.82
CA THR A 89 2.84 -2.65 -9.52
C THR A 89 3.82 -3.79 -9.73
N CYS A 90 5.04 -3.65 -9.21
CA CYS A 90 6.04 -4.70 -9.04
C CYS A 90 6.16 -4.99 -7.54
N TRP A 91 5.66 -6.15 -7.13
CA TRP A 91 5.80 -6.65 -5.78
C TRP A 91 6.95 -7.66 -5.69
N ALA A 92 7.85 -7.49 -4.72
CA ALA A 92 8.98 -8.38 -4.51
C ALA A 92 9.22 -8.59 -3.01
N PRO A 93 9.42 -9.83 -2.53
CA PRO A 93 9.82 -10.05 -1.15
C PRO A 93 11.31 -9.73 -0.99
N VAL A 94 11.71 -9.19 0.17
CA VAL A 94 13.12 -8.85 0.47
C VAL A 94 13.95 -10.08 0.80
N GLY A 95 13.30 -11.17 1.20
CA GLY A 95 13.88 -12.50 1.36
C GLY A 95 12.90 -13.56 0.88
N ASP A 96 13.20 -14.84 1.10
CA ASP A 96 12.27 -15.91 0.72
C ASP A 96 10.93 -15.74 1.43
N CYS A 97 9.84 -15.88 0.67
CA CYS A 97 8.49 -15.72 1.14
C CYS A 97 7.70 -16.99 0.82
N PRO A 98 7.84 -18.04 1.67
CA PRO A 98 6.97 -19.20 1.59
C PRO A 98 5.54 -18.78 1.92
N ARG A 99 4.56 -19.56 1.46
CA ARG A 99 3.14 -19.21 1.53
C ARG A 99 2.67 -18.87 2.95
N GLU A 100 3.18 -19.57 3.97
CA GLU A 100 2.81 -19.28 5.36
C GLU A 100 3.28 -17.91 5.87
N LEU A 101 4.28 -17.30 5.21
CA LEU A 101 4.77 -15.96 5.53
C LEU A 101 3.86 -14.86 4.93
N GLY A 102 2.89 -15.24 4.11
CA GLY A 102 1.85 -14.32 3.66
C GLY A 102 2.19 -13.54 2.39
N GLY A 103 2.62 -14.22 1.32
CA GLY A 103 2.79 -13.61 -0.01
C GLY A 103 1.47 -13.10 -0.63
N LEU A 104 1.49 -12.69 -1.89
CA LEU A 104 0.26 -12.21 -2.55
C LEU A 104 -0.61 -13.33 -3.11
N ALA A 105 -1.92 -13.11 -3.11
CA ALA A 105 -2.90 -13.93 -3.80
C ALA A 105 -3.65 -13.07 -4.83
N MET A 106 -3.73 -13.58 -6.06
CA MET A 106 -4.24 -12.86 -7.23
C MET A 106 -5.50 -13.52 -7.78
N LEU A 107 -6.47 -12.71 -8.19
CA LEU A 107 -7.63 -13.20 -8.92
C LEU A 107 -7.37 -13.12 -10.44
N ALA A 108 -7.15 -14.26 -11.08
CA ALA A 108 -6.74 -14.32 -12.49
C ALA A 108 -7.78 -13.67 -13.42
N GLY A 109 -7.31 -12.76 -14.28
CA GLY A 109 -8.12 -12.06 -15.28
C GLY A 109 -8.99 -10.91 -14.73
N SER A 110 -8.94 -10.63 -13.43
CA SER A 110 -9.76 -9.57 -12.79
C SER A 110 -9.47 -8.15 -13.29
N HIS A 111 -8.27 -7.88 -13.81
CA HIS A 111 -7.92 -6.58 -14.41
C HIS A 111 -8.75 -6.21 -15.64
N ARG A 112 -9.47 -7.18 -16.24
CA ARG A 112 -10.29 -6.99 -17.44
C ARG A 112 -11.68 -6.42 -17.14
N THR A 113 -11.94 -6.01 -15.89
CA THR A 113 -13.17 -5.28 -15.56
C THR A 113 -13.26 -3.93 -16.27
N GLU A 114 -12.12 -3.37 -16.70
CA GLU A 114 -11.99 -2.04 -17.34
C GLU A 114 -12.57 -0.89 -16.50
N LYS A 115 -12.86 -1.15 -15.23
CA LYS A 115 -13.37 -0.18 -14.27
C LYS A 115 -12.85 -0.46 -12.88
N VAL A 116 -12.80 0.61 -12.10
CA VAL A 116 -12.70 0.56 -10.65
C VAL A 116 -14.04 0.08 -10.12
N LEU A 117 -14.03 -1.00 -9.35
CA LEU A 117 -15.21 -1.52 -8.68
C LEU A 117 -15.48 -0.69 -7.42
N ASP A 118 -16.73 -0.73 -6.94
CA ASP A 118 -17.05 -0.18 -5.63
C ASP A 118 -16.25 -0.91 -4.55
N HIS A 119 -16.08 -0.25 -3.41
CA HIS A 119 -15.31 -0.73 -2.29
C HIS A 119 -16.04 -0.39 -1.00
N HIS A 120 -15.72 -1.18 0.03
CA HIS A 120 -16.28 -1.09 1.36
C HIS A 120 -15.19 -0.87 2.40
N PHE A 121 -15.55 -0.27 3.52
CA PHE A 121 -14.67 -0.24 4.68
C PHE A 121 -14.24 -1.66 5.09
N SER A 122 -12.95 -1.82 5.36
CA SER A 122 -12.37 -3.04 5.92
C SER A 122 -11.14 -2.73 6.78
N LEU A 123 -10.78 -3.62 7.70
CA LEU A 123 -9.51 -3.52 8.39
C LEU A 123 -8.35 -3.99 7.50
N GLY A 124 -7.18 -3.40 7.75
CA GLY A 124 -5.92 -3.71 7.10
C GLY A 124 -5.37 -2.56 6.27
N ALA A 125 -4.18 -2.77 5.70
CA ALA A 125 -3.51 -1.72 4.92
C ALA A 125 -4.42 -1.25 3.78
N GLY A 126 -4.58 0.08 3.65
CA GLY A 126 -5.48 0.70 2.68
C GLY A 126 -6.95 0.83 3.12
N ALA A 127 -7.41 0.09 4.14
CA ALA A 127 -8.75 0.16 4.74
C ALA A 127 -9.96 -0.05 3.80
N LEU A 128 -9.75 -0.57 2.59
CA LEU A 128 -10.80 -0.75 1.58
C LEU A 128 -10.80 -2.19 1.04
N ASP A 129 -11.93 -2.90 1.13
CA ASP A 129 -12.18 -4.18 0.45
C ASP A 129 -13.03 -3.94 -0.80
N VAL A 130 -12.60 -4.46 -1.95
CA VAL A 130 -13.34 -4.35 -3.20
C VAL A 130 -14.64 -5.14 -3.14
N GLU A 131 -15.75 -4.53 -3.57
CA GLU A 131 -17.04 -5.19 -3.61
C GLU A 131 -17.05 -6.29 -4.68
N MET A 132 -17.35 -7.50 -4.23
CA MET A 132 -17.33 -8.71 -5.05
C MET A 132 -18.49 -9.61 -4.67
N GLY A 133 -19.22 -10.07 -5.67
CA GLY A 133 -20.25 -11.09 -5.49
C GLY A 133 -19.66 -12.37 -4.87
N LYS A 134 -20.49 -13.09 -4.10
CA LYS A 134 -20.06 -14.33 -3.40
C LYS A 134 -19.40 -15.35 -4.31
N GLU A 135 -19.90 -15.51 -5.53
CA GLU A 135 -19.32 -16.44 -6.51
C GLU A 135 -17.98 -15.97 -7.05
N GLU A 136 -17.80 -14.67 -7.23
CA GLU A 136 -16.52 -14.08 -7.64
C GLU A 136 -15.45 -14.29 -6.55
N ARG A 137 -15.81 -14.11 -5.27
CA ARG A 137 -14.90 -14.37 -4.14
C ARG A 137 -14.48 -15.85 -4.03
N LYS A 138 -15.33 -16.78 -4.49
CA LYS A 138 -15.06 -18.23 -4.51
C LYS A 138 -14.22 -18.70 -5.70
N ARG A 139 -13.96 -17.85 -6.69
CA ARG A 139 -13.06 -18.20 -7.80
C ARG A 139 -11.68 -18.56 -7.28
N ALA A 140 -10.94 -19.30 -8.10
CA ALA A 140 -9.59 -19.72 -7.74
C ALA A 140 -8.66 -18.50 -7.60
N TRP A 141 -8.14 -18.30 -6.39
CA TRP A 141 -7.07 -17.35 -6.10
C TRP A 141 -5.73 -18.04 -6.35
N HIS A 142 -4.86 -17.38 -7.11
CA HIS A 142 -3.54 -17.89 -7.47
C HIS A 142 -2.48 -17.26 -6.58
N SER A 143 -1.58 -18.08 -6.06
CA SER A 143 -0.44 -17.67 -5.25
C SER A 143 0.64 -18.74 -5.37
N THR A 144 1.86 -18.41 -4.96
CA THR A 144 3.03 -19.30 -4.98
C THR A 144 3.90 -19.05 -3.75
N ASP A 145 4.84 -19.95 -3.49
CA ASP A 145 6.02 -19.62 -2.70
C ASP A 145 6.93 -18.74 -3.58
N TYR A 146 7.54 -17.73 -2.97
CA TYR A 146 8.45 -16.81 -3.65
C TYR A 146 9.85 -16.94 -3.04
N GLU A 147 10.87 -16.77 -3.86
CA GLU A 147 12.27 -16.68 -3.43
C GLU A 147 12.77 -15.23 -3.55
N CYS A 148 13.83 -14.90 -2.82
CA CYS A 148 14.49 -13.61 -2.96
C CYS A 148 14.92 -13.39 -4.43
N GLY A 149 14.46 -12.29 -5.03
CA GLY A 149 14.69 -11.97 -6.45
C GLY A 149 13.49 -12.23 -7.35
N ASP A 150 12.48 -12.98 -6.88
CA ASP A 150 11.21 -13.07 -7.58
C ASP A 150 10.49 -11.71 -7.59
N THR A 151 9.71 -11.46 -8.64
CA THR A 151 8.86 -10.27 -8.75
C THR A 151 7.55 -10.61 -9.41
N LEU A 152 6.46 -10.15 -8.80
CA LEU A 152 5.12 -10.21 -9.35
C LEU A 152 4.75 -8.84 -9.94
N ILE A 153 4.42 -8.79 -11.24
CA ILE A 153 4.05 -7.56 -11.95
C ILE A 153 2.57 -7.63 -12.35
N PHE A 154 1.79 -6.61 -12.00
CA PHE A 154 0.37 -6.57 -12.36
C PHE A 154 -0.18 -5.14 -12.53
N PRO A 155 -1.20 -4.95 -13.41
CA PRO A 155 -1.85 -3.66 -13.62
C PRO A 155 -2.81 -3.31 -12.46
N PRO A 156 -3.25 -2.04 -12.35
CA PRO A 156 -3.80 -1.48 -11.13
C PRO A 156 -5.24 -1.94 -10.84
N LEU A 157 -5.91 -2.52 -11.84
CA LEU A 157 -7.24 -3.09 -11.72
C LEU A 157 -7.24 -4.58 -11.34
N THR A 158 -6.06 -5.19 -11.19
CA THR A 158 -5.97 -6.59 -10.76
C THR A 158 -6.43 -6.71 -9.30
N ILE A 159 -7.48 -7.48 -9.08
CA ILE A 159 -7.95 -7.81 -7.73
C ILE A 159 -6.94 -8.76 -7.09
N HIS A 160 -6.41 -8.33 -5.96
CA HIS A 160 -5.42 -9.07 -5.20
C HIS A 160 -5.55 -8.81 -3.70
N LYS A 161 -4.93 -9.66 -2.88
CA LYS A 161 -4.86 -9.54 -1.42
C LYS A 161 -3.56 -10.11 -0.89
N ALA A 162 -3.20 -9.76 0.34
CA ALA A 162 -2.16 -10.51 1.06
C ALA A 162 -2.73 -11.83 1.60
N LEU A 163 -1.92 -12.87 1.62
CA LEU A 163 -2.15 -14.04 2.46
C LEU A 163 -1.78 -13.69 3.91
N PRO A 164 -2.47 -14.29 4.91
CA PRO A 164 -2.13 -14.07 6.31
C PRO A 164 -0.74 -14.63 6.60
N ASN A 165 0.06 -13.89 7.38
CA ASN A 165 1.29 -14.41 7.96
C ASN A 165 0.95 -15.27 9.19
N VAL A 166 1.02 -16.58 9.00
CA VAL A 166 0.68 -17.61 10.00
C VAL A 166 1.93 -18.29 10.56
N THR A 167 3.12 -17.74 10.30
CA THR A 167 4.33 -18.19 10.97
C THR A 167 4.28 -17.87 12.46
N GLU A 168 5.13 -18.53 13.25
CA GLU A 168 5.19 -18.31 14.69
C GLU A 168 5.74 -16.91 15.01
N ASP A 169 6.85 -16.54 14.38
CA ASP A 169 7.66 -15.38 14.76
C ASP A 169 8.35 -14.68 13.58
N ARG A 170 8.07 -15.02 12.32
CA ARG A 170 8.78 -14.43 11.17
C ARG A 170 8.06 -13.21 10.61
N LEU A 171 8.75 -12.09 10.48
CA LEU A 171 8.29 -10.87 9.81
C LEU A 171 8.37 -11.04 8.29
N ARG A 172 7.29 -10.71 7.57
CA ARG A 172 7.35 -10.57 6.11
C ARG A 172 7.82 -9.16 5.77
N VAL A 173 8.89 -9.04 5.00
CA VAL A 173 9.32 -7.77 4.41
C VAL A 173 9.18 -7.85 2.89
N SER A 174 8.41 -6.94 2.32
CA SER A 174 8.25 -6.83 0.86
C SER A 174 8.33 -5.39 0.38
N LEU A 175 8.61 -5.24 -0.90
CA LEU A 175 8.64 -3.99 -1.64
C LEU A 175 7.45 -3.97 -2.61
N ASP A 176 6.79 -2.83 -2.70
CA ASP A 176 5.67 -2.60 -3.59
C ASP A 176 5.97 -1.33 -4.42
N ASN A 177 6.68 -1.51 -5.53
CA ASN A 177 7.12 -0.41 -6.39
C ASN A 177 6.14 -0.21 -7.55
N ARG A 178 5.78 1.05 -7.84
CA ARG A 178 4.88 1.37 -8.96
C ARG A 178 5.66 1.97 -10.10
N TYR A 179 5.22 1.71 -11.32
CA TYR A 179 5.84 2.18 -12.55
C TYR A 179 4.80 2.64 -13.54
N GLN A 180 5.12 3.65 -14.33
CA GLN A 180 4.29 4.10 -15.44
C GLN A 180 5.15 4.57 -16.60
N ALA A 181 4.56 4.67 -17.80
CA ALA A 181 5.28 5.24 -18.93
C ALA A 181 5.56 6.74 -18.68
N ILE A 182 6.70 7.22 -19.18
CA ILE A 182 7.00 8.66 -19.19
C ILE A 182 5.96 9.36 -20.08
N GLY A 183 5.42 10.47 -19.59
CA GLY A 183 4.34 11.24 -20.24
C GLY A 183 2.92 10.83 -19.84
N ASP A 184 2.75 9.71 -19.15
CA ASP A 184 1.45 9.33 -18.60
C ASP A 184 1.14 10.11 -17.30
N PRO A 185 -0.14 10.33 -16.95
CA PRO A 185 -0.50 11.06 -15.74
C PRO A 185 -0.10 10.33 -14.45
N ILE A 186 0.33 11.09 -13.44
CA ILE A 186 0.63 10.63 -12.08
C ILE A 186 -0.19 11.43 -11.07
N ALA A 187 -0.77 10.77 -10.07
CA ALA A 187 -1.50 11.48 -9.03
C ALA A 187 -0.55 12.25 -8.10
N GLU A 188 -0.94 13.46 -7.70
CA GLU A 188 -0.07 14.39 -6.95
C GLU A 188 0.50 13.79 -5.66
N HIS A 189 -0.27 12.96 -4.95
CA HIS A 189 0.17 12.35 -3.69
C HIS A 189 1.23 11.26 -3.92
N MET A 190 1.32 10.69 -5.12
CA MET A 190 2.39 9.73 -5.47
C MET A 190 3.75 10.41 -5.66
N LEU A 191 3.80 11.75 -5.63
CA LEU A 191 5.02 12.55 -5.64
C LEU A 191 5.53 12.91 -4.24
N LEU A 192 4.84 12.49 -3.19
CA LEU A 192 5.18 12.75 -1.78
C LEU A 192 5.73 11.48 -1.12
N PRO A 193 6.50 11.59 -0.01
CA PRO A 193 6.92 10.43 0.76
C PRO A 193 5.72 9.64 1.30
N HIS A 194 5.81 8.32 1.30
CA HIS A 194 4.73 7.47 1.79
C HIS A 194 4.49 7.69 3.30
N LEU A 195 3.21 7.85 3.67
CA LEU A 195 2.79 8.12 5.05
C LEU A 195 3.32 9.45 5.61
N ASN A 196 3.65 10.42 4.75
CA ASN A 196 4.10 11.75 5.18
C ASN A 196 3.05 12.55 5.96
N ILE A 197 1.77 12.25 5.78
CA ILE A 197 0.67 12.93 6.48
C ILE A 197 0.72 12.75 8.02
N PHE A 198 1.53 11.82 8.54
CA PHE A 198 1.58 11.51 9.98
C PHE A 198 2.68 12.25 10.75
N ASN A 199 3.74 12.67 10.06
CA ASN A 199 4.91 13.26 10.71
C ASN A 199 5.61 14.30 9.84
N GLU A 200 4.93 14.78 8.80
CA GLU A 200 5.44 15.79 7.87
C GLU A 200 6.73 15.36 7.17
N LEU A 201 6.98 14.05 7.01
CA LEU A 201 8.19 13.55 6.35
C LEU A 201 8.35 14.20 4.97
N THR A 202 9.47 14.89 4.77
CA THR A 202 9.81 15.55 3.51
C THR A 202 10.82 14.72 2.69
N TRP A 203 10.98 15.05 1.42
CA TRP A 203 12.03 14.43 0.60
C TRP A 203 13.43 14.82 1.09
N GLU A 204 13.58 16.03 1.59
CA GLU A 204 14.80 16.53 2.22
C GLU A 204 15.19 15.68 3.43
N ASP A 205 14.22 15.21 4.21
CA ASP A 205 14.45 14.27 5.31
C ASP A 205 14.85 12.88 4.81
N VAL A 206 14.23 12.41 3.73
CA VAL A 206 14.54 11.10 3.12
C VAL A 206 15.97 11.06 2.58
N TYR A 207 16.40 12.14 1.93
CA TYR A 207 17.70 12.19 1.26
C TYR A 207 18.87 12.59 2.18
N ARG A 208 18.59 13.00 3.42
CA ARG A 208 19.55 13.62 4.34
C ARG A 208 20.87 12.85 4.46
N ASP A 209 20.78 11.51 4.51
CA ASP A 209 21.91 10.62 4.76
C ASP A 209 22.29 9.78 3.53
N TRP A 210 21.82 10.15 2.33
CA TRP A 210 22.20 9.45 1.09
C TRP A 210 23.63 9.79 0.67
N GLU A 211 24.31 8.82 0.08
CA GLU A 211 25.67 8.99 -0.45
C GLU A 211 25.67 9.66 -1.84
N SER A 212 24.56 9.54 -2.58
CA SER A 212 24.42 10.06 -3.94
C SER A 212 23.18 10.94 -4.13
N GLU A 213 23.31 11.95 -5.00
CA GLU A 213 22.24 12.86 -5.41
C GLU A 213 21.60 12.47 -6.76
N ASP A 214 22.14 11.47 -7.46
CA ASP A 214 21.76 11.09 -8.84
C ASP A 214 20.25 10.82 -9.02
N LEU A 215 19.63 10.21 -8.00
CA LEU A 215 18.21 9.89 -7.97
C LEU A 215 17.36 10.90 -7.19
N GLN A 216 17.94 11.92 -6.55
CA GLN A 216 17.13 12.87 -5.80
C GLN A 216 16.24 13.67 -6.76
N TYR A 217 14.93 13.66 -6.49
CA TYR A 217 13.92 14.35 -7.30
C TYR A 217 13.96 14.03 -8.80
N TYR A 218 14.42 12.84 -9.20
CA TYR A 218 14.60 12.47 -10.62
C TYR A 218 13.36 12.73 -11.47
N TRP A 219 12.17 12.52 -10.91
CA TRP A 219 10.88 12.69 -11.58
C TRP A 219 10.60 14.13 -11.99
N ARG A 220 11.21 15.13 -11.34
CA ARG A 220 11.07 16.55 -11.73
C ARG A 220 11.68 16.85 -13.10
N LYS A 221 12.56 15.99 -13.58
CA LYS A 221 13.18 16.08 -14.92
C LYS A 221 12.33 15.37 -15.98
N LEU A 222 11.23 14.71 -15.59
CA LEU A 222 10.34 13.96 -16.48
C LEU A 222 9.05 14.75 -16.73
N GLU A 223 8.48 14.59 -17.92
CA GLU A 223 7.28 15.33 -18.38
C GLU A 223 5.98 14.55 -18.11
N ASN A 224 5.82 13.97 -16.93
CA ASN A 224 4.59 13.29 -16.53
C ASN A 224 3.54 14.32 -16.04
N PRO A 225 2.36 14.42 -16.65
CA PRO A 225 1.29 15.30 -16.17
C PRO A 225 0.87 14.93 -14.74
N VAL A 226 0.74 15.92 -13.87
CA VAL A 226 0.25 15.70 -12.50
C VAL A 226 -1.26 15.90 -12.47
N VAL A 227 -1.98 14.94 -11.88
CA VAL A 227 -3.43 15.02 -11.68
C VAL A 227 -3.76 15.07 -10.18
N PRO A 228 -4.84 15.78 -9.79
CA PRO A 228 -5.28 15.79 -8.40
C PRO A 228 -5.63 14.40 -7.89
N ARG A 229 -5.44 14.17 -6.59
CA ARG A 229 -5.93 12.95 -5.94
C ARG A 229 -7.46 12.98 -5.83
N ASP A 230 -8.10 11.90 -6.25
CA ASP A 230 -9.52 11.64 -6.00
C ASP A 230 -9.69 11.10 -4.57
N MET A 231 -10.25 11.92 -3.69
CA MET A 231 -10.52 11.55 -2.29
C MET A 231 -11.79 10.71 -2.11
N SER A 232 -12.66 10.62 -3.12
CA SER A 232 -13.98 10.00 -2.99
C SER A 232 -13.93 8.54 -2.55
N TYR A 233 -12.86 7.81 -2.91
CA TYR A 233 -12.66 6.44 -2.46
C TYR A 233 -12.43 6.36 -0.94
N LEU A 234 -11.51 7.17 -0.42
CA LEU A 234 -11.19 7.19 1.01
C LEU A 234 -12.34 7.77 1.83
N ASP A 235 -12.98 8.83 1.34
CA ASP A 235 -14.08 9.49 2.03
C ASP A 235 -15.27 8.54 2.18
N ARG A 236 -15.63 7.81 1.12
CA ARG A 236 -16.70 6.78 1.20
C ARG A 236 -16.37 5.67 2.20
N GLY A 237 -15.13 5.19 2.21
CA GLY A 237 -14.70 4.17 3.17
C GLY A 237 -14.74 4.68 4.61
N PHE A 238 -14.36 5.94 4.84
CA PHE A 238 -14.46 6.57 6.15
C PHE A 238 -15.92 6.77 6.60
N GLU A 239 -16.78 7.26 5.72
CA GLU A 239 -18.22 7.42 5.98
C GLU A 239 -18.87 6.07 6.34
N GLU A 240 -18.55 5.01 5.61
CA GLU A 240 -19.05 3.67 5.93
C GLU A 240 -18.53 3.17 7.29
N ALA A 241 -17.26 3.41 7.61
CA ALA A 241 -16.71 3.07 8.93
C ALA A 241 -17.43 3.83 10.05
N VAL A 242 -17.79 5.10 9.84
CA VAL A 242 -18.59 5.88 10.80
C VAL A 242 -19.95 5.23 11.04
N GLU A 243 -20.68 4.87 9.99
CA GLU A 243 -22.00 4.25 10.13
C GLU A 243 -21.93 2.85 10.77
N GLN A 244 -20.94 2.04 10.40
CA GLN A 244 -20.72 0.74 11.04
C GLN A 244 -20.34 0.89 12.52
N ALA A 245 -19.53 1.89 12.88
CA ALA A 245 -19.15 2.15 14.26
C ALA A 245 -20.33 2.61 15.13
N LYS A 246 -21.26 3.41 14.58
CA LYS A 246 -22.54 3.77 15.22
C LYS A 246 -23.43 2.55 15.44
N ALA A 247 -23.42 1.60 14.50
CA ALA A 247 -24.10 0.31 14.63
C ALA A 247 -23.43 -0.66 15.62
N GLY A 248 -22.30 -0.27 16.21
CA GLY A 248 -21.58 -1.06 17.22
C GLY A 248 -20.56 -2.04 16.64
N ASP A 249 -20.18 -1.90 15.36
CA ASP A 249 -19.14 -2.75 14.77
C ASP A 249 -17.77 -2.48 15.46
N PRO A 250 -17.14 -3.50 16.06
CA PRO A 250 -15.90 -3.32 16.82
C PRO A 250 -14.70 -2.97 15.93
N HIS A 251 -14.67 -3.44 14.68
CA HIS A 251 -13.58 -3.17 13.75
C HIS A 251 -13.60 -1.71 13.28
N ALA A 252 -14.80 -1.21 12.97
CA ALA A 252 -15.01 0.18 12.60
C ALA A 252 -14.66 1.12 13.76
N ARG A 253 -15.10 0.81 14.99
CA ARG A 253 -14.71 1.57 16.19
C ARG A 253 -13.19 1.58 16.41
N HIS A 254 -12.53 0.44 16.21
CA HIS A 254 -11.07 0.34 16.30
C HIS A 254 -10.36 1.20 15.23
N TYR A 255 -10.83 1.16 13.98
CA TYR A 255 -10.32 2.01 12.90
C TYR A 255 -10.47 3.49 13.21
N LEU A 256 -11.65 3.93 13.67
CA LEU A 256 -11.90 5.31 14.06
C LEU A 256 -11.00 5.75 15.22
N ALA A 257 -10.79 4.89 16.23
CA ALA A 257 -9.92 5.20 17.36
C ALA A 257 -8.46 5.41 16.92
N ARG A 258 -7.97 4.58 15.98
CA ARG A 258 -6.67 4.79 15.34
C ARG A 258 -6.62 6.11 14.58
N PHE A 259 -7.68 6.43 13.83
CA PHE A 259 -7.76 7.67 13.06
C PHE A 259 -7.66 8.92 13.96
N VAL A 260 -8.37 8.93 15.10
CA VAL A 260 -8.31 10.01 16.10
C VAL A 260 -6.91 10.18 16.66
N LYS A 261 -6.24 9.07 17.02
CA LYS A 261 -4.85 9.10 17.51
C LYS A 261 -3.88 9.65 16.46
N ARG A 262 -4.14 9.34 15.18
CA ARG A 262 -3.22 9.55 14.06
C ARG A 262 -3.28 10.96 13.49
N ASP A 263 -4.45 11.57 13.42
CA ASP A 263 -4.67 12.90 12.85
C ASP A 263 -5.70 13.69 13.66
N PRO A 264 -5.41 13.99 14.95
CA PRO A 264 -6.39 14.49 15.91
C PRO A 264 -7.04 15.84 15.53
N GLU A 265 -6.35 16.64 14.71
CA GLU A 265 -6.80 17.98 14.32
C GLU A 265 -7.68 17.99 13.07
N SER A 266 -7.79 16.86 12.37
CA SER A 266 -8.62 16.74 11.18
C SER A 266 -10.12 16.78 11.47
N GLU A 267 -10.92 17.19 10.47
CA GLU A 267 -12.37 17.13 10.56
C GLU A 267 -12.88 15.69 10.71
N GLN A 268 -12.22 14.74 10.05
CA GLN A 268 -12.52 13.31 10.15
C GLN A 268 -12.24 12.77 11.56
N ALA A 269 -11.13 13.15 12.20
CA ALA A 269 -10.89 12.76 13.59
C ALA A 269 -11.92 13.35 14.56
N ARG A 270 -12.33 14.61 14.37
CA ARG A 270 -13.42 15.19 15.19
C ARG A 270 -14.74 14.42 15.02
N ALA A 271 -15.07 14.00 13.80
CA ALA A 271 -16.26 13.18 13.55
C ALA A 271 -16.13 11.79 14.17
N ALA A 272 -14.97 11.14 14.02
CA ALA A 272 -14.66 9.85 14.62
C ALA A 272 -14.76 9.88 16.16
N ALA A 273 -14.24 10.93 16.81
CA ALA A 273 -14.30 11.10 18.26
C ALA A 273 -15.74 11.14 18.79
N ARG A 274 -16.63 11.92 18.16
CA ARG A 274 -18.05 11.99 18.54
C ARG A 274 -18.74 10.63 18.51
N VAL A 275 -18.51 9.85 17.45
CA VAL A 275 -19.06 8.50 17.30
C VAL A 275 -18.54 7.54 18.37
N LEU A 276 -17.28 7.69 18.79
CA LEU A 276 -16.68 6.85 19.82
C LEU A 276 -17.18 7.19 21.22
N GLU A 277 -17.42 8.48 21.49
CA GLU A 277 -17.94 9.02 22.76
C GLU A 277 -19.44 8.76 22.93
N GLY A 278 -20.18 8.52 21.84
CA GLY A 278 -21.62 8.25 21.85
C GLY A 278 -22.48 9.51 21.72
N ASP A 279 -21.90 10.57 21.13
CA ASP A 279 -22.49 11.91 21.03
C ASP A 279 -23.29 12.16 19.73
N ASP A 280 -23.50 11.12 18.91
CA ASP A 280 -24.22 11.14 17.61
C ASP A 280 -25.47 10.23 17.60
#